data_AF-A0A9P9MPH3-F1
#
_entry.id   AF-A0A9P9MPH3-F1
#
_cell.length_a   1.000
_cell.length_b   1.000
_cell.length_c   1.000
_cell.angle_alpha   90.00
_cell.angle_beta   90.00
_cell.angle_gamma   90.00
#
_symmetry.space_group_name_H-M   'P 1'
#
loop_
_entity.id
_entity.type
_entity.pdbx_description
1 polymer ?
#
loop_
_entity_poly.entity_id
_entity_poly.type
_entity_poly.pdbx_seq_one_letter_code
_entity_poly.pdbx_strand_id
1 'polypeptide(L)'
;MINGISHRHGSYLALIDWNENDAKKPIPDLGDNKDRVFFRKTDFPEWDDVLAAFEGAFDKFGVIDAVISNAGINAEALLAEEYDHTTGKLKRPNLKKIQINLIAHIFVALLQGIIDTPPLYQYCAAKHGLLGLMREFRSRVFDWNITINMVAPWMTVTPMLPESIKEIRGGLSQNSPAGIAQALILPLLNQSINGKTFFVAGNEVIELEDKLQETQGLCMGEPLNTNVIEGQRRLIPVGINPEKK
;
A
#
# COMPACT_ATOMS: atom_id res chain seq x y z
N MET A 1 -13.18 4.00 9.90
CA MET A 1 -14.54 3.69 9.41
C MET A 1 -14.61 4.01 7.92
N ILE A 2 -14.29 3.01 7.09
CA ILE A 2 -14.60 2.95 5.65
C ILE A 2 -15.97 2.28 5.59
N ASN A 3 -17.04 2.96 6.01
CA ASN A 3 -18.35 2.32 6.11
C ASN A 3 -18.85 2.04 4.69
N GLY A 4 -18.51 0.87 4.16
CA GLY A 4 -19.08 0.26 2.97
C GLY A 4 -19.10 1.09 1.71
N ILE A 5 -18.10 1.93 1.41
CA ILE A 5 -18.11 2.75 0.18
C ILE A 5 -18.28 1.83 -1.05
N SER A 6 -17.41 0.85 -1.24
CA SER A 6 -17.56 -0.15 -2.31
C SER A 6 -18.79 -1.04 -2.11
N HIS A 7 -19.08 -1.43 -0.87
CA HIS A 7 -20.22 -2.30 -0.54
C HIS A 7 -21.58 -1.74 -0.95
N ARG A 8 -21.80 -0.44 -0.70
CA ARG A 8 -23.02 0.29 -1.09
C ARG A 8 -23.22 0.31 -2.60
N HIS A 9 -22.14 0.15 -3.37
CA HIS A 9 -22.16 0.07 -4.82
C HIS A 9 -22.22 -1.36 -5.36
N GLY A 10 -22.45 -2.36 -4.49
CA GLY A 10 -22.73 -3.74 -4.91
C GLY A 10 -21.59 -4.73 -4.70
N SER A 11 -20.41 -4.27 -4.27
CA SER A 11 -19.24 -5.13 -4.14
C SER A 11 -19.38 -6.17 -3.02
N TYR A 12 -18.91 -7.38 -3.31
CA TYR A 12 -18.57 -8.39 -2.32
C TYR A 12 -17.25 -8.00 -1.65
N LEU A 13 -17.13 -8.19 -0.34
CA LEU A 13 -15.94 -7.80 0.42
C LEU A 13 -15.35 -8.98 1.18
N ALA A 14 -14.06 -9.21 0.97
CA ALA A 14 -13.23 -10.01 1.85
C ALA A 14 -12.44 -9.09 2.80
N LEU A 15 -12.77 -9.14 4.08
CA LEU A 15 -12.10 -8.40 5.15
C LEU A 15 -11.07 -9.32 5.80
N ILE A 16 -9.79 -8.96 5.65
CA ILE A 16 -8.66 -9.74 6.12
C ILE A 16 -7.86 -8.86 7.07
N ASP A 17 -7.82 -9.22 8.36
CA ASP A 17 -7.15 -8.42 9.38
C ASP A 17 -6.68 -9.30 10.55
N TRP A 18 -5.63 -8.90 11.24
CA TRP A 18 -5.20 -9.60 12.46
C TRP A 18 -6.16 -9.29 13.64
N ASN A 19 -6.75 -8.09 13.65
CA ASN A 19 -7.64 -7.63 14.71
C ASN A 19 -9.11 -7.85 14.32
N GLU A 20 -9.63 -9.01 14.74
CA GLU A 20 -11.01 -9.41 14.49
C GLU A 20 -12.04 -8.39 15.00
N ASN A 21 -11.80 -7.77 16.15
CA ASN A 21 -12.74 -6.80 16.72
C ASN A 21 -12.83 -5.55 15.83
N ASP A 22 -11.69 -5.03 15.38
CA ASP A 22 -11.67 -3.83 14.53
C ASP A 22 -12.22 -4.10 13.14
N ALA A 23 -11.91 -5.26 12.55
CA ALA A 23 -12.39 -5.63 11.22
C ALA A 23 -13.88 -5.94 11.18
N LYS A 24 -14.47 -6.44 12.28
CA LYS A 24 -15.91 -6.72 12.37
C LYS A 24 -16.77 -5.52 12.73
N LYS A 25 -16.20 -4.46 13.33
CA LYS A 25 -16.93 -3.21 13.68
C LYS A 25 -17.82 -2.64 12.57
N PRO A 26 -17.39 -2.56 11.30
CA PRO A 26 -18.23 -2.01 10.24
C PRO A 26 -19.32 -2.97 9.73
N ILE A 27 -19.26 -4.28 10.04
CA ILE A 27 -20.17 -5.29 9.48
C ILE A 27 -21.64 -5.05 9.86
N PRO A 28 -21.99 -4.70 11.12
CA PRO A 28 -23.37 -4.36 11.47
C PRO A 28 -23.96 -3.21 10.63
N ASP A 29 -23.13 -2.22 10.26
CA ASP A 29 -23.56 -1.05 9.49
C ASP A 29 -23.82 -1.37 8.00
N LEU A 30 -23.52 -2.59 7.54
CA LEU A 30 -23.74 -3.03 6.15
C LEU A 30 -25.18 -3.53 5.89
N GLY A 31 -26.04 -3.58 6.92
CA GLY A 31 -27.46 -3.91 6.79
C GLY A 31 -27.71 -5.38 6.42
N ASP A 32 -28.68 -5.65 5.54
CA ASP A 32 -29.08 -7.00 5.12
C ASP A 32 -28.07 -7.71 4.22
N ASN A 33 -27.02 -7.00 3.78
CA ASN A 33 -26.05 -7.46 2.79
C ASN A 33 -24.84 -8.21 3.40
N LYS A 34 -24.99 -8.80 4.58
CA LYS A 34 -23.90 -9.47 5.32
C LYS A 34 -23.41 -10.75 4.63
N ASP A 35 -24.26 -11.37 3.82
CA ASP A 35 -23.93 -12.51 2.96
C ASP A 35 -22.78 -12.19 2.00
N ARG A 36 -22.71 -10.94 1.54
CA ARG A 36 -21.65 -10.44 0.64
C ARG A 36 -20.34 -10.07 1.36
N VAL A 37 -20.20 -10.43 2.63
CA VAL A 37 -19.00 -10.16 3.43
C VAL A 37 -18.36 -11.46 3.89
N PHE A 38 -17.09 -11.63 3.59
CA PHE A 38 -16.20 -12.65 4.14
C PHE A 38 -15.29 -11.97 5.16
N PHE A 39 -15.07 -12.59 6.31
CA PHE A 39 -14.04 -12.14 7.25
C PHE A 39 -13.15 -13.31 7.63
N ARG A 40 -11.84 -13.07 7.63
CA ARG A 40 -10.86 -14.00 8.18
C ARG A 40 -9.81 -13.25 9.00
N LYS A 41 -9.61 -13.71 10.24
CA LYS A 41 -8.47 -13.28 11.03
C LYS A 41 -7.18 -13.82 10.39
N THR A 42 -6.22 -12.95 10.08
CA THR A 42 -4.99 -13.34 9.36
C THR A 42 -3.75 -12.67 9.94
N ASP A 43 -2.72 -13.47 10.23
CA ASP A 43 -1.38 -12.99 10.57
C ASP A 43 -0.52 -12.89 9.31
N PHE A 44 -0.37 -11.67 8.79
CA PHE A 44 0.28 -11.39 7.50
C PHE A 44 1.74 -11.90 7.33
N PRO A 45 2.58 -11.99 8.37
CA PRO A 45 3.90 -12.64 8.27
C PRO A 45 3.85 -14.14 7.99
N GLU A 46 2.74 -14.82 8.27
CA GLU A 46 2.60 -16.27 8.13
C GLU A 46 1.99 -16.62 6.76
N TRP A 47 2.78 -17.24 5.88
CA TRP A 47 2.39 -17.55 4.50
C TRP A 47 1.09 -18.37 4.41
N ASP A 48 0.99 -19.44 5.20
CA ASP A 48 -0.17 -20.34 5.16
C ASP A 48 -1.46 -19.62 5.56
N ASP A 49 -1.36 -18.61 6.44
CA ASP A 49 -2.53 -17.83 6.85
C ASP A 49 -2.95 -16.83 5.78
N VAL A 50 -2.00 -16.21 5.08
CA VAL A 50 -2.26 -15.38 3.89
C VAL A 50 -2.92 -16.23 2.80
N LEU A 51 -2.36 -17.40 2.47
CA LEU A 51 -2.92 -18.31 1.47
C LEU A 51 -4.37 -18.69 1.81
N ALA A 52 -4.62 -19.10 3.05
CA ALA A 52 -5.96 -19.48 3.50
C ALA A 52 -6.96 -18.31 3.50
N ALA A 53 -6.50 -17.06 3.57
CA ALA A 53 -7.34 -15.88 3.39
C ALA A 53 -7.80 -15.71 1.94
N PHE A 54 -6.89 -15.91 0.98
CA PHE A 54 -7.22 -15.87 -0.44
C PHE A 54 -8.12 -17.04 -0.86
N GLU A 55 -7.80 -18.26 -0.43
CA GLU A 55 -8.61 -19.45 -0.70
C GLU A 55 -10.03 -19.28 -0.13
N GLY A 56 -10.16 -18.84 1.12
CA GLY A 56 -11.48 -18.62 1.72
C GLY A 56 -12.32 -17.54 1.04
N ALA A 57 -11.68 -16.47 0.54
CA ALA A 57 -12.36 -15.44 -0.25
C ALA A 57 -12.82 -15.98 -1.61
N PHE A 58 -11.96 -16.76 -2.28
CA PHE A 58 -12.27 -17.39 -3.56
C PHE A 58 -13.36 -18.46 -3.43
N ASP A 59 -13.29 -19.32 -2.41
CA ASP A 59 -14.31 -20.34 -2.17
C ASP A 59 -15.70 -19.73 -1.92
N LYS A 60 -15.74 -18.55 -1.28
CA LYS A 60 -17.00 -17.87 -0.99
C LYS A 60 -17.57 -17.09 -2.18
N PHE A 61 -16.73 -16.42 -2.97
CA PHE A 61 -17.18 -15.48 -4.02
C PHE A 61 -16.88 -15.94 -5.45
N GLY A 62 -16.05 -16.96 -5.64
CA GLY A 62 -15.67 -17.54 -6.94
C GLY A 62 -14.68 -16.72 -7.76
N VAL A 63 -14.44 -15.46 -7.41
CA VAL A 63 -13.53 -14.55 -8.12
C VAL A 63 -12.92 -13.53 -7.15
N ILE A 64 -11.73 -13.06 -7.48
CA ILE A 64 -11.06 -11.95 -6.80
C ILE A 64 -10.72 -10.89 -7.86
N ASP A 65 -11.56 -9.86 -7.97
CA ASP A 65 -11.39 -8.80 -8.98
C ASP A 65 -10.34 -7.75 -8.59
N ALA A 66 -10.15 -7.53 -7.29
CA ALA A 66 -9.27 -6.51 -6.76
C ALA A 66 -8.72 -6.89 -5.38
N VAL A 67 -7.48 -6.49 -5.13
CA VAL A 67 -6.83 -6.62 -3.82
C VAL A 67 -6.36 -5.25 -3.37
N ILE A 68 -6.87 -4.80 -2.22
CA ILE A 68 -6.38 -3.59 -1.54
C ILE A 68 -5.56 -4.03 -0.34
N SER A 69 -4.25 -3.94 -0.48
CA SER A 69 -3.35 -4.26 0.62
C SER A 69 -3.04 -3.01 1.44
N ASN A 70 -3.69 -2.92 2.58
CA ASN A 70 -3.64 -1.76 3.47
C ASN A 70 -2.93 -2.04 4.80
N ALA A 71 -2.58 -3.29 5.08
CA ALA A 71 -1.96 -3.66 6.33
C ALA A 71 -0.66 -2.86 6.57
N GLY A 72 -0.36 -2.54 7.82
CA GLY A 72 0.85 -1.78 8.13
C GLY A 72 0.93 -1.37 9.57
N ILE A 73 2.15 -1.35 10.10
CA ILE A 73 2.41 -0.94 11.48
C ILE A 73 3.38 0.25 11.53
N ASN A 74 3.02 1.24 12.35
CA ASN A 74 3.77 2.47 12.57
C ASN A 74 4.23 2.53 14.02
N ALA A 75 5.53 2.38 14.27
CA ALA A 75 6.21 2.64 15.54
C ALA A 75 7.72 2.65 15.27
N GLU A 76 8.53 3.57 15.83
CA GLU A 76 9.98 3.58 15.57
C GLU A 76 10.81 3.25 16.82
N ALA A 77 11.83 2.41 16.63
CA ALA A 77 12.85 2.08 17.63
C ALA A 77 14.20 1.67 16.99
N LEU A 78 14.40 1.84 15.67
CA LEU A 78 15.60 1.37 14.97
C LEU A 78 16.90 1.97 15.53
N LEU A 79 16.86 3.26 15.84
CA LEU A 79 18.01 3.99 16.39
C LEU A 79 18.01 3.99 17.93
N ALA A 80 17.02 3.35 18.56
CA ALA A 80 17.03 3.19 20.01
C ALA A 80 18.01 2.07 20.39
N GLU A 81 18.98 2.39 21.23
CA GLU A 81 19.88 1.38 21.78
C GLU A 81 19.16 0.64 22.91
N GLU A 82 18.69 -0.57 22.62
CA GLU A 82 18.21 -1.48 23.65
C GLU A 82 19.31 -2.47 24.04
N TYR A 83 19.59 -2.58 25.34
CA TYR A 83 20.54 -3.54 25.86
C TYR A 83 19.81 -4.72 26.51
N ASP A 84 20.36 -5.91 26.35
CA ASP A 84 19.93 -7.10 27.07
C ASP A 84 20.29 -6.93 28.55
N HIS A 85 19.27 -6.86 29.42
CA HIS A 85 19.46 -6.65 30.85
C HIS A 85 20.18 -7.81 31.56
N THR A 86 20.28 -8.97 30.93
CA THR A 86 20.98 -10.14 31.47
C THR A 86 22.42 -10.24 30.98
N THR A 87 22.68 -9.91 29.72
CA THR A 87 24.02 -10.05 29.11
C THR A 87 24.79 -8.73 29.00
N GLY A 88 24.12 -7.59 29.18
CA GLY A 88 24.67 -6.24 29.01
C GLY A 88 25.01 -5.89 27.55
N LYS A 89 24.70 -6.76 26.59
CA LYS A 89 25.01 -6.55 25.17
C LYS A 89 23.90 -5.79 24.47
N LEU A 90 24.27 -5.01 23.47
CA LEU A 90 23.30 -4.37 22.58
C LEU A 90 22.44 -5.45 21.89
N LYS A 91 21.12 -5.31 21.99
CA LYS A 91 20.18 -6.19 21.29
C LYS A 91 20.20 -5.88 19.80
N ARG A 92 20.03 -6.92 19.00
CA ARG A 92 19.78 -6.75 17.56
C ARG A 92 18.51 -5.90 17.37
N PRO A 93 18.52 -4.89 16.49
CA PRO A 93 17.33 -4.08 16.21
C PRO A 93 16.15 -4.95 15.79
N ASN A 94 14.96 -4.60 16.28
CA ASN A 94 13.72 -5.29 15.89
C ASN A 94 13.35 -4.95 14.44
N LEU A 95 13.37 -5.96 13.55
CA LEU A 95 13.07 -5.84 12.12
C LEU A 95 11.65 -6.28 11.75
N LYS A 96 10.78 -6.53 12.73
CA LYS A 96 9.39 -6.96 12.50
C LYS A 96 8.62 -6.02 11.57
N LYS A 97 9.01 -4.74 11.52
CA LYS A 97 8.39 -3.74 10.62
C LYS A 97 8.82 -3.92 9.18
N ILE A 98 10.07 -4.31 8.92
CA ILE A 98 10.47 -4.71 7.56
C ILE A 98 9.75 -6.00 7.18
N GLN A 99 9.63 -6.95 8.11
CA GLN A 99 8.88 -8.19 7.84
C GLN A 99 7.41 -7.91 7.50
N ILE A 100 6.71 -7.08 8.28
CA ILE A 100 5.30 -6.76 8.03
C ILE A 100 5.15 -5.80 6.86
N ASN A 101 5.82 -4.65 6.87
CA ASN A 101 5.56 -3.57 5.90
C ASN A 101 6.22 -3.78 4.54
N LEU A 102 7.25 -4.63 4.43
CA LEU A 102 7.90 -4.97 3.16
C LEU A 102 7.66 -6.43 2.79
N ILE A 103 8.09 -7.39 3.63
CA ILE A 103 8.09 -8.81 3.24
C ILE A 103 6.67 -9.37 3.07
N ALA A 104 5.76 -9.15 4.03
CA ALA A 104 4.38 -9.63 3.93
C ALA A 104 3.62 -9.00 2.75
N HIS A 105 4.04 -7.80 2.36
CA HIS A 105 3.43 -7.02 1.28
C HIS A 105 3.96 -7.40 -0.11
N ILE A 106 5.15 -8.02 -0.22
CA ILE A 106 5.62 -8.60 -1.50
C ILE A 106 4.54 -9.52 -2.13
N PHE A 107 3.71 -10.14 -1.28
CA PHE A 107 2.68 -11.10 -1.69
C PHE A 107 1.31 -10.47 -1.95
N VAL A 108 1.06 -9.24 -1.50
CA VAL A 108 -0.28 -8.63 -1.46
C VAL A 108 -0.06 -7.12 -1.65
N ALA A 109 -0.32 -6.59 -2.86
CA ALA A 109 -0.35 -5.19 -3.37
C ALA A 109 0.18 -4.02 -2.48
N LEU A 110 0.62 -2.88 -3.03
CA LEU A 110 1.58 -2.05 -2.29
C LEU A 110 1.15 -0.59 -2.07
N LEU A 111 0.99 -0.19 -0.80
CA LEU A 111 0.79 1.21 -0.37
C LEU A 111 2.03 1.82 0.29
N GLN A 112 2.30 3.08 -0.09
CA GLN A 112 3.24 4.10 0.44
C GLN A 112 4.75 3.94 0.19
N GLY A 113 5.42 5.12 0.06
CA GLY A 113 6.87 5.35 0.22
C GLY A 113 7.48 6.40 -0.71
N ILE A 114 7.13 7.69 -0.58
CA ILE A 114 7.56 8.75 -1.54
C ILE A 114 8.37 9.87 -0.89
N ILE A 115 7.92 10.32 0.29
CA ILE A 115 8.51 11.46 0.98
C ILE A 115 9.12 10.94 2.29
N ASP A 116 10.28 11.48 2.64
CA ASP A 116 10.93 11.24 3.92
C ASP A 116 10.07 11.79 5.06
N THR A 117 9.94 11.01 6.13
CA THR A 117 9.17 11.42 7.32
C THR A 117 9.95 11.05 8.58
N PRO A 118 10.99 11.81 8.94
CA PRO A 118 11.68 11.61 10.20
C PRO A 118 10.69 11.70 11.39
N PRO A 119 10.82 10.84 12.42
CA PRO A 119 11.87 9.85 12.63
C PRO A 119 11.51 8.44 12.11
N LEU A 120 10.62 8.25 11.14
CA LEU A 120 10.09 6.93 10.73
C LEU A 120 10.99 6.13 9.77
N TYR A 121 12.24 5.85 10.15
CA TYR A 121 13.26 5.26 9.27
C TYR A 121 12.90 3.88 8.69
N GLN A 122 12.53 2.90 9.52
CA GLN A 122 12.19 1.54 9.03
C GLN A 122 10.93 1.56 8.19
N TYR A 123 9.97 2.39 8.60
CA TYR A 123 8.72 2.55 7.89
C TYR A 123 8.97 3.17 6.50
N CYS A 124 9.65 4.31 6.43
CA CYS A 124 9.99 4.96 5.17
C CYS A 124 10.80 4.03 4.25
N ALA A 125 11.76 3.27 4.79
CA ALA A 125 12.55 2.30 4.00
C ALA A 125 11.67 1.17 3.43
N ALA A 126 10.84 0.54 4.27
CA ALA A 126 9.94 -0.53 3.82
C ALA A 126 8.98 -0.02 2.73
N LYS A 127 8.40 1.16 2.96
CA LYS A 127 7.49 1.84 2.03
C LYS A 127 8.19 2.21 0.70
N HIS A 128 9.40 2.76 0.71
CA HIS A 128 10.14 2.98 -0.54
C HIS A 128 10.47 1.67 -1.28
N GLY A 129 10.73 0.57 -0.54
CA GLY A 129 10.84 -0.77 -1.12
C GLY A 129 9.56 -1.20 -1.84
N LEU A 130 8.40 -0.88 -1.26
CA LEU A 130 7.11 -1.14 -1.87
C LEU A 130 6.88 -0.35 -3.18
N LEU A 131 7.26 0.93 -3.18
CA LEU A 131 7.22 1.77 -4.38
C LEU A 131 8.11 1.18 -5.48
N GLY A 132 9.33 0.75 -5.13
CA GLY A 132 10.23 0.08 -6.06
C GLY A 132 9.61 -1.17 -6.66
N LEU A 133 9.05 -2.06 -5.83
CA LEU A 133 8.37 -3.28 -6.30
C LEU A 133 7.20 -3.00 -7.24
N MET A 134 6.35 -2.01 -6.93
CA MET A 134 5.25 -1.59 -7.82
C MET A 134 5.80 -1.14 -9.18
N ARG A 135 6.83 -0.30 -9.18
CA ARG A 135 7.46 0.23 -10.41
C ARG A 135 8.12 -0.84 -11.26
N GLU A 136 8.66 -1.89 -10.66
CA GLU A 136 9.22 -3.03 -11.38
C GLU A 136 8.11 -3.94 -11.92
N PHE A 137 7.10 -4.26 -11.11
CA PHE A 137 6.03 -5.17 -11.49
C PHE A 137 5.07 -4.61 -12.55
N ARG A 138 4.90 -3.29 -12.68
CA ARG A 138 3.96 -2.70 -13.66
C ARG A 138 4.21 -3.14 -15.10
N SER A 139 5.45 -3.46 -15.45
CA SER A 139 5.81 -3.98 -16.78
C SER A 139 5.39 -5.44 -16.99
N ARG A 140 5.29 -6.22 -15.91
CA ARG A 140 5.04 -7.67 -15.96
C ARG A 140 3.57 -8.03 -15.78
N VAL A 141 2.87 -7.36 -14.86
CA VAL A 141 1.48 -7.70 -14.51
C VAL A 141 0.50 -7.49 -15.67
N PHE A 142 0.86 -6.65 -16.64
CA PHE A 142 0.07 -6.42 -17.83
C PHE A 142 -0.17 -7.70 -18.64
N ASP A 143 0.84 -8.58 -18.76
CA ASP A 143 0.71 -9.87 -19.46
C ASP A 143 -0.31 -10.80 -18.79
N TRP A 144 -0.62 -10.56 -17.52
CA TRP A 144 -1.60 -11.31 -16.74
C TRP A 144 -2.98 -10.64 -16.72
N ASN A 145 -3.17 -9.56 -17.50
CA ASN A 145 -4.37 -8.73 -17.47
C ASN A 145 -4.65 -8.16 -16.07
N ILE A 146 -3.58 -7.81 -15.34
CA ILE A 146 -3.62 -7.23 -13.99
C ILE A 146 -2.99 -5.84 -14.07
N THR A 147 -3.58 -4.88 -13.34
CA THR A 147 -2.95 -3.59 -13.08
C THR A 147 -2.42 -3.54 -11.65
N ILE A 148 -1.34 -2.81 -11.44
CA ILE A 148 -0.77 -2.55 -10.12
C ILE A 148 -0.57 -1.06 -9.94
N ASN A 149 -1.10 -0.50 -8.86
CA ASN A 149 -1.01 0.93 -8.56
C ASN A 149 -0.76 1.12 -7.07
N MET A 150 -0.23 2.29 -6.70
CA MET A 150 0.01 2.69 -5.32
C MET A 150 -0.83 3.92 -4.99
N VAL A 151 -1.48 3.92 -3.83
CA VAL A 151 -1.95 5.14 -3.17
C VAL A 151 -0.98 5.48 -2.04
N ALA A 152 -0.52 6.72 -2.02
CA ALA A 152 0.42 7.24 -1.04
C ALA A 152 -0.26 8.36 -0.24
N PRO A 153 -1.04 8.00 0.80
CA PRO A 153 -1.62 9.00 1.66
C PRO A 153 -0.53 9.77 2.41
N TRP A 154 -0.66 11.09 2.39
CA TRP A 154 -0.20 11.94 3.48
C TRP A 154 -0.99 11.64 4.75
N MET A 155 -0.84 12.47 5.78
CA MET A 155 -1.48 12.24 7.06
C MET A 155 -3.00 12.06 6.92
N THR A 156 -3.48 10.93 7.43
CA THR A 156 -4.90 10.61 7.51
C THR A 156 -5.34 10.62 8.97
N VAL A 157 -6.41 11.35 9.26
CA VAL A 157 -6.99 11.39 10.61
C VAL A 157 -7.65 10.05 10.89
N THR A 158 -7.04 9.28 11.78
CA THR A 158 -7.55 7.97 12.22
C THR A 158 -7.46 7.86 13.75
N PRO A 159 -8.22 6.95 14.38
CA PRO A 159 -8.10 6.69 15.81
C PRO A 159 -6.69 6.26 16.26
N MET A 160 -5.84 5.79 15.33
CA MET A 160 -4.45 5.40 15.62
C MET A 160 -3.49 6.59 15.75
N LEU A 161 -3.90 7.80 15.34
CA LEU A 161 -3.02 8.97 15.34
C LEU A 161 -2.82 9.48 16.79
N PRO A 162 -1.58 9.52 17.31
CA PRO A 162 -1.32 10.04 18.65
C PRO A 162 -1.71 11.51 18.79
N GLU A 163 -2.21 11.92 19.96
CA GLU A 163 -2.65 13.31 20.18
C GLU A 163 -1.50 14.32 20.01
N SER A 164 -0.29 13.96 20.44
CA SER A 164 0.92 14.77 20.24
C SER A 164 1.20 15.08 18.77
N ILE A 165 0.87 14.16 17.86
CA ILE A 165 1.03 14.37 16.44
C ILE A 165 -0.04 15.31 15.89
N LYS A 166 -1.28 15.26 16.43
CA LYS A 166 -2.34 16.21 16.05
C LYS A 166 -1.98 17.64 16.43
N GLU A 167 -1.41 17.84 17.62
CA GLU A 167 -0.97 19.17 18.09
C GLU A 167 0.14 19.76 17.20
N ILE A 168 1.18 18.97 16.89
CA ILE A 168 2.30 19.40 16.03
C ILE A 168 1.81 19.85 14.65
N ARG A 169 0.72 19.26 14.14
CA ARG A 169 0.21 19.57 12.81
C ARG A 169 -0.62 20.83 12.73
N GLY A 170 -1.29 21.21 13.82
CA GLY A 170 -2.24 22.33 13.82
C GLY A 170 -3.25 22.24 12.66
N GLY A 171 -3.41 23.34 11.91
CA GLY A 171 -4.38 23.48 10.81
C GLY A 171 -3.89 23.06 9.41
N LEU A 172 -2.79 22.32 9.30
CA LEU A 172 -2.31 21.83 8.01
C LEU A 172 -3.30 20.85 7.36
N SER A 173 -3.22 20.71 6.03
CA SER A 173 -4.11 19.83 5.27
C SER A 173 -3.98 18.36 5.73
N GLN A 174 -5.13 17.74 5.98
CA GLN A 174 -5.23 16.36 6.48
C GLN A 174 -6.24 15.59 5.63
N ASN A 175 -5.96 14.31 5.44
CA ASN A 175 -6.88 13.40 4.79
C ASN A 175 -7.90 12.85 5.79
N SER A 176 -9.09 12.57 5.29
CA SER A 176 -10.07 11.71 5.94
C SER A 176 -9.92 10.27 5.43
N PRO A 177 -10.33 9.25 6.21
CA PRO A 177 -10.40 7.88 5.70
C PRO A 177 -11.25 7.74 4.43
N ALA A 178 -12.29 8.56 4.28
CA ALA A 178 -13.12 8.60 3.09
C ALA A 178 -12.37 9.13 1.86
N GLY A 179 -11.55 10.17 2.02
CA GLY A 179 -10.71 10.70 0.94
C GLY A 179 -9.69 9.67 0.44
N ILE A 180 -9.07 8.90 1.34
CA ILE A 180 -8.17 7.80 0.95
C ILE A 180 -8.94 6.69 0.23
N ALA A 181 -10.12 6.33 0.72
CA ALA A 181 -10.95 5.31 0.08
C ALA A 181 -11.37 5.72 -1.35
N GLN A 182 -11.66 7.00 -1.59
CA GLN A 182 -11.94 7.51 -2.93
C GLN A 182 -10.72 7.36 -3.86
N ALA A 183 -9.53 7.72 -3.38
CA ALA A 183 -8.30 7.56 -4.15
C ALA A 183 -8.00 6.08 -4.49
N LEU A 184 -8.28 5.15 -3.57
CA LEU A 184 -8.15 3.70 -3.80
C LEU A 184 -9.09 3.17 -4.87
N ILE A 185 -10.26 3.77 -5.05
CA ILE A 185 -11.26 3.33 -6.03
C ILE A 185 -10.87 3.74 -7.47
N LEU A 186 -10.16 4.87 -7.64
CA LEU A 186 -9.77 5.38 -8.97
C LEU A 186 -9.11 4.33 -9.88
N PRO A 187 -8.04 3.63 -9.47
CA PRO A 187 -7.42 2.59 -10.30
C PRO A 187 -8.28 1.33 -10.47
N LEU A 188 -9.28 1.11 -9.62
CA LEU A 188 -10.20 -0.04 -9.73
C LEU A 188 -11.27 0.20 -10.81
N LEU A 189 -11.65 1.45 -11.02
CA LEU A 189 -12.68 1.82 -12.01
C LEU A 189 -12.14 1.96 -13.44
N ASN A 190 -10.82 2.07 -13.59
CA ASN A 190 -10.20 2.25 -14.90
C ASN A 190 -8.98 1.35 -15.06
N GLN A 191 -9.16 0.26 -15.81
CA GLN A 191 -8.11 -0.72 -16.09
C GLN A 191 -6.99 -0.21 -17.00
N SER A 192 -7.09 0.99 -17.60
CA SER A 192 -5.95 1.61 -18.29
C SER A 192 -4.95 2.27 -17.31
N ILE A 193 -5.31 2.39 -16.04
CA ILE A 193 -4.43 2.91 -15.00
C ILE A 193 -3.56 1.77 -14.49
N ASN A 194 -2.29 1.77 -14.89
CA ASN A 194 -1.29 0.82 -14.43
C ASN A 194 0.02 1.52 -14.08
N GLY A 195 0.67 1.05 -13.01
CA GLY A 195 1.97 1.51 -12.58
C GLY A 195 1.99 2.94 -12.06
N LYS A 196 0.86 3.45 -11.56
CA LYS A 196 0.68 4.83 -11.10
C LYS A 196 0.80 4.94 -9.59
N THR A 197 1.25 6.11 -9.16
CA THR A 197 1.34 6.46 -7.74
C THR A 197 0.49 7.69 -7.47
N PHE A 198 -0.61 7.51 -6.75
CA PHE A 198 -1.54 8.57 -6.34
C PHE A 198 -1.18 9.08 -4.95
N PHE A 199 -0.54 10.25 -4.89
CA PHE A 199 -0.31 10.95 -3.63
C PHE A 199 -1.58 11.66 -3.18
N VAL A 200 -1.93 11.52 -1.90
CA VAL A 200 -3.17 12.10 -1.37
C VAL A 200 -2.86 13.02 -0.20
N ALA A 201 -3.19 14.31 -0.29
CA ALA A 201 -3.01 15.27 0.79
C ALA A 201 -4.19 16.24 0.85
N GLY A 202 -4.76 16.50 2.04
CA GLY A 202 -5.96 17.33 2.15
C GLY A 202 -7.20 16.74 1.45
N ASN A 203 -7.23 15.43 1.20
CA ASN A 203 -8.17 14.73 0.31
C ASN A 203 -8.02 15.04 -1.19
N GLU A 204 -7.01 15.81 -1.60
CA GLU A 204 -6.67 15.99 -3.01
C GLU A 204 -5.78 14.85 -3.50
N VAL A 205 -5.99 14.40 -4.73
CA VAL A 205 -5.26 13.29 -5.35
C VAL A 205 -4.40 13.81 -6.49
N ILE A 206 -3.10 13.51 -6.45
CA ILE A 206 -2.13 13.85 -7.50
C ILE A 206 -1.43 12.57 -7.97
N GLU A 207 -1.40 12.34 -9.29
CA GLU A 207 -0.60 11.29 -9.92
C GLU A 207 0.86 11.77 -10.05
N LEU A 208 1.83 10.98 -9.59
CA LEU A 208 3.23 11.39 -9.52
C LEU A 208 4.14 10.75 -10.57
N GLU A 209 3.84 9.55 -11.07
CA GLU A 209 4.76 8.78 -11.91
C GLU A 209 4.96 9.41 -13.28
N ASP A 210 3.91 9.92 -13.93
CA ASP A 210 4.06 10.60 -15.22
C ASP A 210 4.90 11.85 -15.04
N LYS A 211 4.65 12.62 -13.97
CA LYS A 211 5.41 13.86 -13.77
C LYS A 211 6.88 13.60 -13.46
N LEU A 212 7.17 12.57 -12.65
CA LEU A 212 8.54 12.14 -12.38
C LEU A 212 9.27 11.69 -13.66
N GLN A 213 8.57 11.03 -14.57
CA GLN A 213 9.13 10.62 -15.86
C GLN A 213 9.37 11.83 -16.77
N GLU A 214 8.40 12.75 -16.87
CA GLU A 214 8.51 13.98 -17.66
C GLU A 214 9.68 14.88 -17.20
N THR A 215 9.91 14.97 -15.89
CA THR A 215 10.94 15.85 -15.33
C THR A 215 12.29 15.15 -15.12
N GLN A 216 12.40 13.87 -15.43
CA GLN A 216 13.63 13.09 -15.25
C GLN A 216 14.84 13.75 -15.94
N GLY A 217 14.64 14.26 -17.16
CA GLY A 217 15.65 14.98 -17.94
C GLY A 217 16.14 16.27 -17.28
N LEU A 218 15.29 16.96 -16.51
CA LEU A 218 15.69 18.14 -15.74
C LEU A 218 16.63 17.77 -14.59
N CYS A 219 16.46 16.59 -13.99
CA CYS A 219 17.26 16.15 -12.86
C CYS A 219 18.63 15.60 -13.27
N MET A 220 18.71 14.84 -14.37
CA MET A 220 19.94 14.14 -14.78
C MET A 220 20.58 14.67 -16.06
N GLY A 221 19.94 15.60 -16.76
CA GLY A 221 20.34 16.10 -18.08
C GLY A 221 19.84 15.21 -19.22
N GLU A 222 19.36 15.82 -20.31
CA GLU A 222 18.72 15.13 -21.43
C GLU A 222 19.57 14.04 -22.10
N PRO A 223 20.89 14.24 -22.34
CA PRO A 223 21.71 13.18 -22.95
C PRO A 223 21.77 11.92 -22.08
N LEU A 224 21.88 12.08 -20.76
CA LEU A 224 21.93 10.97 -19.83
C LEU A 224 20.56 10.31 -19.69
N ASN A 225 19.50 11.11 -19.60
CA ASN A 225 18.12 10.66 -19.54
C ASN A 225 17.77 9.73 -20.71
N THR A 226 18.09 10.15 -21.94
CA THR A 226 17.86 9.36 -23.16
C THR A 226 18.55 8.00 -23.09
N ASN A 227 19.82 7.97 -22.65
CA ASN A 227 20.58 6.73 -22.51
C ASN A 227 20.01 5.80 -21.44
N VAL A 228 19.55 6.35 -20.30
CA VAL A 228 18.94 5.58 -19.21
C VAL A 228 17.62 4.95 -19.64
N ILE A 229 16.74 5.72 -20.29
CA ILE A 229 15.44 5.23 -20.79
C ILE A 229 15.65 4.10 -21.80
N GLU A 230 16.56 4.30 -22.77
CA GLU A 230 16.86 3.25 -23.76
C GLU A 230 17.52 2.02 -23.10
N GLY A 231 18.37 2.21 -22.10
CA GLY A 231 18.92 1.12 -21.29
C GLY A 231 17.85 0.31 -20.58
N GLN A 232 16.90 0.98 -19.91
CA GLN A 232 15.76 0.34 -19.25
C GLN A 232 14.90 -0.44 -20.25
N ARG A 233 14.59 0.17 -21.41
CA ARG A 233 13.83 -0.51 -22.48
C ARG A 233 14.50 -1.81 -22.95
N ARG A 234 15.83 -1.83 -23.02
CA ARG A 234 16.61 -3.03 -23.42
C ARG A 234 16.69 -4.11 -22.35
N LEU A 235 16.55 -3.75 -21.07
CA LEU A 235 16.56 -4.69 -19.96
C LEU A 235 15.25 -5.46 -19.81
N ILE A 236 14.15 -4.96 -20.40
CA ILE A 236 12.86 -5.63 -20.38
C ILE A 236 12.95 -6.91 -21.22
N PRO A 237 12.69 -8.09 -20.62
CA PRO A 237 12.78 -9.37 -21.32
C PRO A 237 11.94 -9.43 -22.61
N VAL A 238 12.46 -10.13 -23.62
CA VAL A 238 11.74 -10.38 -24.89
C VAL A 238 10.40 -11.07 -24.59
N GLY A 239 9.30 -10.46 -25.05
CA GLY A 239 7.94 -10.94 -24.82
C GLY A 239 7.10 -10.06 -23.89
N ILE A 240 7.73 -9.16 -23.13
CA ILE A 240 7.05 -8.13 -22.33
C ILE A 240 6.97 -6.84 -23.14
N ASN A 241 5.76 -6.30 -23.34
CA ASN A 241 5.58 -5.03 -24.08
C ASN A 241 5.25 -3.87 -23.12
N PRO A 242 6.21 -2.98 -22.81
CA PRO A 242 6.00 -1.86 -21.89
C PRO A 242 5.12 -0.73 -22.46
N GLU A 243 4.87 -0.72 -23.77
CA GLU A 243 4.03 0.30 -24.42
C GLU A 243 2.56 -0.09 -24.52
N LYS A 244 2.19 -1.33 -24.13
CA LYS A 244 0.79 -1.67 -23.90
C LYS A 244 0.34 -1.02 -22.59
N LYS A 245 -0.12 0.23 -22.69
CA LYS A 245 -0.92 0.91 -21.65
C LYS A 245 -2.38 0.53 -21.79
#